data_AF-F5VSH3-F1
#
_entry.id   AF-F5VSH3-F1
#
_cell.length_a   1.000
_cell.length_b   1.000
_cell.length_c   1.000
_cell.angle_alpha   90.00
_cell.angle_beta   90.00
_cell.angle_gamma   90.00
#
_symmetry.space_group_name_H-M   'P 1'
#
loop_
_entity.id
_entity.type
_entity.pdbx_description
1 polymer ?
#
loop_
_entity_poly.entity_id
_entity_poly.type
_entity_poly.pdbx_seq_one_letter_code
_entity_poly.pdbx_strand_id
1 'polypeptide(L)'
;MFLIFRHNILAFRHLNILAAVLVLLSAVAALLLIVYKKAEKFTIFFLVLAVLTSSVSLYALQQFVGFTNHINSTSNYSEYSISVVVLKDSEINNVTQLDTVTGPTETDNDNIQKLLADIKTSQSKDLTVENATSYLAAYKSLLSGEAKAIILNSVFENIIEAEYPDYASKIKKIYTKKLTKEVAAPKVSKNKAFNIYVSGIDTYGPISSVSRSDVNILMTVNRDTKKSFLLQRLVIPMFRLRMEEIIKRTN
;
A
#
# COMPACT_ATOMS: atom_id res chain seq x y z
N MET A 1 4.20 28.38 18.09
CA MET A 1 2.73 28.46 18.27
C MET A 1 1.99 29.13 17.13
N PHE A 2 2.37 30.34 16.70
CA PHE A 2 1.64 31.11 15.67
C PHE A 2 1.44 30.37 14.33
N LEU A 3 2.48 29.68 13.84
CA LEU A 3 2.41 28.91 12.58
C LEU A 3 1.43 27.72 12.65
N ILE A 4 1.25 27.13 13.84
CA ILE A 4 0.39 25.98 14.06
C ILE A 4 -1.10 26.39 13.98
N PHE A 5 -1.46 27.51 14.60
CA PHE A 5 -2.81 28.08 14.56
C PHE A 5 -3.14 28.67 13.18
N ARG A 6 -2.19 29.34 12.52
CA ARG A 6 -2.42 29.98 11.21
C ARG A 6 -2.70 28.98 10.09
N HIS A 7 -2.14 27.78 10.17
CA HIS A 7 -2.27 26.76 9.13
C HIS A 7 -3.28 25.65 9.46
N ASN A 8 -4.06 25.78 10.54
CA ASN A 8 -5.08 24.80 10.95
C ASN A 8 -4.59 23.34 10.98
N ILE A 9 -3.30 23.13 11.24
CA ILE A 9 -2.67 21.80 11.15
C ILE A 9 -3.26 20.84 12.21
N LEU A 10 -3.80 21.39 13.31
CA LEU A 10 -4.44 20.66 14.42
C LEU A 10 -5.97 20.78 14.44
N ALA A 11 -6.61 21.15 13.31
CA ALA A 11 -8.07 21.22 13.19
C ALA A 11 -8.79 19.85 13.14
N PHE A 12 -8.11 18.76 13.53
CA PHE A 12 -8.76 17.48 13.77
C PHE A 12 -9.35 17.46 15.19
N ARG A 13 -10.65 17.16 15.33
CA ARG A 13 -11.33 16.88 16.61
C ARG A 13 -11.21 17.96 17.70
N HIS A 14 -11.27 19.26 17.35
CA HIS A 14 -11.28 20.37 18.34
C HIS A 14 -10.04 20.48 19.25
N LEU A 15 -8.93 19.80 18.92
CA LEU A 15 -7.66 19.86 19.67
C LEU A 15 -7.09 21.28 19.79
N ASN A 16 -7.34 22.14 18.80
CA ASN A 16 -7.00 23.56 18.84
C ASN A 16 -7.65 24.30 20.02
N ILE A 17 -8.91 24.00 20.34
CA ILE A 17 -9.66 24.64 21.41
C ILE A 17 -9.08 24.21 22.76
N LEU A 18 -8.79 22.91 22.91
CA LEU A 18 -8.16 22.37 24.12
C LEU A 18 -6.78 22.99 24.37
N ALA A 19 -5.95 23.09 23.32
CA ALA A 19 -4.63 23.70 23.42
C ALA A 19 -4.71 25.19 23.78
N ALA A 20 -5.66 25.93 23.19
CA ALA A 20 -5.87 27.34 23.51
C ALA A 20 -6.31 27.55 24.97
N VAL A 21 -7.24 26.74 25.46
CA VAL A 21 -7.71 26.78 26.86
C VAL A 21 -6.57 26.47 27.84
N LEU A 22 -5.73 25.47 27.53
CA LEU A 22 -4.59 25.10 28.38
C LEU A 22 -3.58 26.25 28.50
N VAL A 23 -3.28 26.92 27.39
CA VAL A 23 -2.38 28.08 27.36
C VAL A 23 -2.96 29.23 28.16
N LEU A 24 -4.25 29.52 28.00
CA LEU A 24 -4.94 30.57 28.74
C LEU A 24 -4.93 30.31 30.25
N LEU A 25 -5.23 29.07 30.66
CA LEU A 25 -5.14 28.65 32.07
C LEU A 25 -3.72 28.78 32.63
N SER A 26 -2.70 28.39 31.85
CA SER A 26 -1.30 28.55 32.28
C SER A 26 -0.88 30.01 32.42
N ALA A 27 -1.36 30.90 31.55
CA ALA A 27 -1.06 32.33 31.60
C ALA A 27 -1.75 33.00 32.79
N VAL A 28 -3.00 32.65 33.08
CA VAL A 28 -3.75 33.15 34.24
C VAL A 28 -3.12 32.65 35.55
N ALA A 29 -2.76 31.37 35.62
CA ALA A 29 -2.06 30.81 36.78
C ALA A 29 -0.70 31.49 37.01
N ALA A 30 0.05 31.76 35.94
CA ALA A 30 1.32 32.47 36.02
C ALA A 30 1.14 33.91 36.52
N LEU A 31 0.16 34.66 35.99
CA LEU A 31 -0.15 36.02 36.42
C LEU A 31 -0.54 36.08 37.91
N LEU A 32 -1.41 35.17 38.36
CA LEU A 32 -1.81 35.10 39.77
C LEU A 32 -0.61 34.83 40.68
N LEU A 33 0.25 33.86 40.33
CA LEU A 33 1.41 33.51 41.15
C LEU A 33 2.47 34.62 41.23
N ILE A 34 2.62 35.44 40.17
CA ILE A 34 3.48 36.63 40.16
C ILE A 34 2.94 37.71 41.11
N VAL A 35 1.63 37.98 41.06
CA VAL A 35 0.97 38.99 41.91
C VAL A 35 1.07 38.62 43.40
N TYR A 36 0.99 37.34 43.74
CA TYR A 36 1.09 36.87 45.13
C TYR A 36 2.54 36.75 45.66
N LYS A 37 3.57 37.19 44.91
CA LYS A 37 5.00 37.20 45.31
C LYS A 37 5.54 35.86 45.84
N LYS A 38 5.00 34.72 45.41
CA LYS A 38 5.47 33.36 45.80
C LYS A 38 6.32 32.73 44.71
N ALA A 39 7.49 33.33 44.44
CA ALA A 39 8.41 32.91 43.38
C ALA A 39 8.84 31.43 43.49
N GLU A 40 9.00 30.92 44.71
CA GLU A 40 9.40 29.53 44.94
C GLU A 40 8.31 28.52 44.52
N LYS A 41 7.03 28.84 44.78
CA LYS A 41 5.89 28.02 44.32
C LYS A 41 5.65 28.15 42.81
N PHE A 42 5.99 29.31 42.23
CA PHE A 42 5.95 29.53 40.80
C PHE A 42 6.95 28.65 40.05
N THR A 43 8.20 28.57 40.54
CA THR A 43 9.24 27.73 39.93
C THR A 43 8.88 26.24 39.99
N ILE A 44 8.36 25.75 41.12
CA ILE A 44 7.92 24.34 41.26
C ILE A 44 6.75 24.04 40.32
N PHE A 45 5.76 24.92 40.23
CA PHE A 45 4.63 24.76 39.31
C PHE A 45 5.08 24.67 37.85
N PHE A 46 5.98 25.57 37.42
CA PHE A 46 6.49 25.57 36.05
C PHE A 46 7.33 24.33 35.76
N LEU A 47 8.09 23.84 36.75
CA LEU A 47 8.89 22.63 36.62
C LEU A 47 8.00 21.38 36.47
N VAL A 48 6.93 21.27 37.26
CA VAL A 48 5.94 20.19 37.09
C VAL A 48 5.24 20.28 35.72
N LEU A 49 4.87 21.48 35.29
CA LEU A 49 4.25 21.69 33.98
C LEU A 49 5.20 21.33 32.82
N ALA A 50 6.49 21.65 32.95
CA ALA A 50 7.52 21.29 31.98
C ALA A 50 7.71 19.77 31.88
N VAL A 51 7.70 19.08 33.03
CA VAL A 51 7.78 17.60 33.06
C VAL A 51 6.55 16.98 32.41
N LEU A 52 5.35 17.43 32.77
CA LEU A 52 4.09 16.91 32.20
C LEU A 52 4.01 17.12 30.70
N THR A 53 4.35 18.32 30.22
CA THR A 53 4.34 18.62 28.77
C THR A 53 5.38 17.79 28.01
N SER A 54 6.55 17.55 28.59
CA SER A 54 7.57 16.67 28.02
C SER A 54 7.07 15.22 27.92
N SER A 55 6.42 14.69 28.97
CA SER A 55 5.83 13.34 28.96
C SER A 55 4.74 13.19 27.90
N VAL A 56 3.82 14.16 27.78
CA VAL A 56 2.77 14.14 26.75
C VAL A 56 3.39 14.19 25.35
N SER A 57 4.44 14.99 25.16
CA SER A 57 5.14 15.10 23.87
C SER A 57 5.82 13.78 23.47
N LEU A 58 6.47 13.09 24.42
CA LEU A 58 7.08 11.78 24.19
C LEU A 58 6.03 10.72 23.85
N TYR A 59 4.89 10.70 24.54
CA TYR A 59 3.78 9.79 24.25
C TYR A 59 3.20 10.03 22.85
N ALA A 60 2.98 11.29 22.48
CA ALA A 60 2.49 11.65 21.14
C ALA A 60 3.48 11.22 20.03
N LEU A 61 4.79 11.39 20.26
CA LEU A 61 5.82 10.96 19.32
C LEU A 61 5.83 9.43 19.16
N GLN A 62 5.71 8.68 20.26
CA GLN A 62 5.61 7.21 20.20
C GLN A 62 4.38 6.74 19.42
N GLN A 63 3.22 7.37 19.63
CA GLN A 63 2.00 7.05 18.86
C GLN A 63 2.17 7.36 17.37
N PHE A 64 2.81 8.48 17.03
CA PHE A 64 3.05 8.86 15.63
C PHE A 64 4.06 7.90 14.95
N VAL A 65 5.12 7.51 15.64
CA VAL A 65 6.09 6.52 15.15
C VAL A 65 5.43 5.16 15.01
N GLY A 66 4.60 4.73 15.97
CA GLY A 66 3.84 3.48 15.90
C GLY A 66 2.87 3.46 14.72
N PHE A 67 2.13 4.54 14.50
CA PHE A 67 1.24 4.71 13.35
C PHE A 67 1.99 4.70 12.02
N THR A 68 3.12 5.43 11.94
CA THR A 68 3.97 5.46 10.75
C THR A 68 4.56 4.09 10.47
N ASN A 69 5.05 3.37 11.48
CA ASN A 69 5.57 2.02 11.34
C ASN A 69 4.49 1.03 10.92
N HIS A 70 3.26 1.16 11.43
CA HIS A 70 2.14 0.31 11.00
C HIS A 70 1.82 0.52 9.51
N ILE A 71 1.72 1.78 9.07
CA ILE A 71 1.54 2.12 7.64
C ILE A 71 2.71 1.57 6.81
N ASN A 72 3.95 1.80 7.26
CA ASN A 72 5.17 1.44 6.54
C ASN A 72 5.37 -0.10 6.47
N SER A 73 4.93 -0.83 7.49
CA SER A 73 5.04 -2.30 7.56
C SER A 73 4.10 -3.02 6.58
N THR A 74 2.96 -2.41 6.24
CA THR A 74 2.01 -2.93 5.25
C THR A 74 2.30 -2.43 3.82
N SER A 75 3.07 -1.34 3.65
CA SER A 75 3.25 -0.69 2.35
C SER A 75 4.53 -1.03 1.59
N ASN A 76 5.56 -1.60 2.23
CA ASN A 76 6.84 -1.89 1.57
C ASN A 76 6.91 -3.23 0.85
N TYR A 77 5.92 -4.10 1.06
CA TYR A 77 5.86 -5.41 0.44
C TYR A 77 4.52 -5.58 -0.25
N SER A 78 4.55 -5.79 -1.56
CA SER A 78 3.39 -6.36 -2.25
C SER A 78 3.40 -7.85 -1.97
N GLU A 79 2.54 -8.30 -1.06
CA GLU A 79 2.27 -9.73 -0.90
C GLU A 79 1.38 -10.17 -2.05
N TYR A 80 1.85 -11.13 -2.84
CA TYR A 80 1.03 -11.82 -3.82
C TYR A 80 1.29 -13.32 -3.68
N SER A 81 0.25 -14.11 -3.81
CA SER A 81 0.39 -15.56 -3.86
C SER A 81 0.33 -16.08 -5.28
N ILE A 82 1.06 -17.16 -5.51
CA ILE A 82 0.92 -18.01 -6.68
C ILE A 82 0.42 -19.38 -6.21
N SER A 83 -0.65 -19.87 -6.83
CA SER A 83 -1.38 -21.05 -6.40
C SER A 83 -1.57 -22.04 -7.54
N VAL A 84 -1.63 -23.33 -7.21
CA VAL A 84 -2.15 -24.36 -8.12
C VAL A 84 -3.65 -24.50 -7.85
N VAL A 85 -4.42 -24.43 -8.93
CA VAL A 85 -5.87 -24.30 -8.89
C VAL A 85 -6.51 -25.36 -9.76
N VAL A 86 -7.59 -25.95 -9.26
CA VAL A 86 -8.42 -26.92 -9.98
C VAL A 86 -9.89 -26.51 -9.88
N LEU A 87 -10.75 -27.11 -10.70
CA LEU A 87 -12.20 -26.95 -10.56
C LEU A 87 -12.66 -27.42 -9.18
N LYS A 88 -13.66 -26.74 -8.61
CA LYS A 88 -14.18 -27.05 -7.28
C LYS A 88 -14.68 -28.48 -7.16
N ASP A 89 -15.33 -28.97 -8.21
CA ASP A 89 -15.89 -30.32 -8.29
C ASP A 89 -14.86 -31.39 -8.69
N SER A 90 -13.59 -31.00 -8.91
CA SER A 90 -12.53 -31.94 -9.25
C SER A 90 -12.20 -32.87 -8.07
N GLU A 91 -11.92 -34.15 -8.34
CA GLU A 91 -11.48 -35.11 -7.33
C GLU A 91 -10.05 -34.82 -6.82
N ILE A 92 -9.30 -33.97 -7.52
CA ILE A 92 -7.93 -33.61 -7.18
C ILE A 92 -7.91 -32.69 -5.96
N ASN A 93 -7.22 -33.12 -4.91
CA ASN A 93 -7.09 -32.37 -3.66
C ASN A 93 -5.64 -32.02 -3.31
N ASN A 94 -4.65 -32.66 -3.95
CA ASN A 94 -3.23 -32.42 -3.71
C ASN A 94 -2.45 -32.36 -5.03
N VAL A 95 -1.42 -31.52 -5.06
CA VAL A 95 -0.49 -31.38 -6.20
C VAL A 95 0.26 -32.66 -6.53
N THR A 96 0.42 -33.59 -5.58
CA THR A 96 1.05 -34.89 -5.83
C THR A 96 0.26 -35.77 -6.81
N GLN A 97 -1.03 -35.51 -6.97
CA GLN A 97 -1.94 -36.21 -7.89
C GLN A 97 -1.89 -35.65 -9.33
N LEU A 98 -1.12 -34.59 -9.55
CA LEU A 98 -0.99 -33.93 -10.84
C LEU A 98 0.34 -34.27 -11.48
N ASP A 99 0.37 -34.50 -12.79
CA ASP A 99 1.62 -34.62 -13.55
C ASP A 99 1.90 -33.35 -14.36
N THR A 100 0.84 -32.76 -14.92
CA THR A 100 0.88 -31.52 -15.72
C THR A 100 0.09 -30.40 -15.04
N VAL A 101 0.55 -29.17 -15.22
CA VAL A 101 -0.16 -27.94 -14.86
C VAL A 101 -0.05 -26.94 -16.00
N THR A 102 -1.10 -26.15 -16.21
CA THR A 102 -1.10 -25.14 -17.29
C THR A 102 -0.85 -23.75 -16.73
N GLY A 103 0.04 -22.97 -17.34
CA GLY A 103 0.33 -21.61 -16.89
C GLY A 103 1.12 -20.79 -17.92
N PRO A 104 1.09 -19.45 -17.82
CA PRO A 104 1.73 -18.59 -18.81
C PRO A 104 3.24 -18.46 -18.56
N THR A 105 4.01 -19.42 -19.08
CA THR A 105 5.47 -19.45 -18.90
C THR A 105 6.18 -18.37 -19.71
N GLU A 106 5.57 -17.84 -20.77
CA GLU A 106 6.18 -16.73 -21.54
C GLU A 106 6.16 -15.40 -20.77
N THR A 107 5.12 -15.14 -19.99
CA THR A 107 4.93 -13.84 -19.33
C THR A 107 5.28 -13.83 -17.84
N ASP A 108 5.21 -14.98 -17.16
CA ASP A 108 5.45 -15.07 -15.71
C ASP A 108 6.33 -16.28 -15.30
N ASN A 109 7.30 -16.65 -16.15
CA ASN A 109 8.17 -17.81 -15.91
C ASN A 109 8.82 -17.79 -14.54
N ASP A 110 9.40 -16.66 -14.13
CA ASP A 110 10.19 -16.57 -12.90
C ASP A 110 9.38 -16.94 -11.66
N ASN A 111 8.12 -16.51 -11.59
CA ASN A 111 7.24 -16.83 -10.48
C ASN A 111 6.73 -18.27 -10.56
N ILE A 112 6.45 -18.77 -11.76
CA ILE A 112 6.08 -20.17 -12.00
C ILE A 112 7.22 -21.10 -11.56
N GLN A 113 8.46 -20.84 -11.97
CA GLN A 113 9.62 -21.65 -11.58
C GLN A 113 9.84 -21.64 -10.06
N LYS A 114 9.64 -20.51 -9.39
CA LYS A 114 9.69 -20.44 -7.92
C LYS A 114 8.62 -21.30 -7.24
N LEU A 115 7.44 -21.43 -7.83
CA LEU A 115 6.38 -22.31 -7.35
C LEU A 115 6.75 -23.77 -7.57
N LEU A 116 7.20 -24.13 -8.78
CA LEU A 116 7.60 -25.50 -9.12
C LEU A 116 8.75 -25.99 -8.25
N ALA A 117 9.77 -25.15 -8.04
CA ALA A 117 10.88 -25.47 -7.15
C ALA A 117 10.39 -25.74 -5.71
N ASP A 118 9.42 -24.97 -5.22
CA ASP A 118 8.82 -25.16 -3.90
C ASP A 118 8.09 -26.49 -3.80
N ILE A 119 7.28 -26.83 -4.81
CA ILE A 119 6.54 -28.09 -4.88
C ILE A 119 7.51 -29.26 -4.97
N LYS A 120 8.58 -29.13 -5.76
CA LYS A 120 9.62 -30.15 -5.88
C LYS A 120 10.36 -30.39 -4.56
N THR A 121 10.66 -29.34 -3.80
CA THR A 121 11.34 -29.47 -2.50
C THR A 121 10.40 -29.92 -1.38
N SER A 122 9.15 -29.43 -1.34
CA SER A 122 8.22 -29.67 -0.23
C SER A 122 7.35 -30.91 -0.39
N GLN A 123 7.02 -31.29 -1.63
CA GLN A 123 6.12 -32.41 -1.96
C GLN A 123 6.84 -33.52 -2.75
N SER A 124 8.14 -33.36 -3.05
CA SER A 124 8.94 -34.30 -3.84
C SER A 124 8.30 -34.66 -5.19
N LYS A 125 7.55 -33.71 -5.78
CA LYS A 125 6.82 -33.89 -7.04
C LYS A 125 7.37 -32.94 -8.10
N ASP A 126 7.71 -33.51 -9.25
CA ASP A 126 8.07 -32.73 -10.44
C ASP A 126 6.81 -32.58 -11.31
N LEU A 127 6.47 -31.33 -11.65
CA LEU A 127 5.31 -30.98 -12.44
C LEU A 127 5.77 -30.40 -13.77
N THR A 128 5.23 -30.90 -14.88
CA THR A 128 5.46 -30.31 -16.19
C THR A 128 4.49 -29.16 -16.43
N VAL A 129 4.99 -28.06 -17.01
CA VAL A 129 4.16 -26.90 -17.31
C VAL A 129 3.81 -26.84 -18.78
N GLU A 130 2.52 -26.89 -19.07
CA GLU A 130 1.97 -26.58 -20.38
C GLU A 130 1.78 -25.07 -20.51
N ASN A 131 2.34 -24.49 -21.56
CA ASN A 131 2.30 -23.05 -21.77
C ASN A 131 0.89 -22.59 -22.17
N ALA A 132 0.40 -21.55 -21.50
CA ALA A 132 -0.79 -20.81 -21.89
C ALA A 132 -0.44 -19.37 -22.27
N THR A 133 -1.21 -18.76 -23.17
CA THR A 133 -0.95 -17.37 -23.61
C THR A 133 -1.16 -16.33 -22.50
N SER A 134 -1.99 -16.64 -21.49
CA SER A 134 -2.25 -15.77 -20.33
C SER A 134 -2.90 -16.56 -19.19
N TYR A 135 -2.97 -15.96 -17.99
CA TYR A 135 -3.72 -16.53 -16.86
C TYR A 135 -5.23 -16.68 -17.16
N LEU A 136 -5.79 -15.74 -17.92
CA LEU A 136 -7.18 -15.83 -18.37
C LEU A 136 -7.38 -17.00 -19.35
N ALA A 137 -6.45 -17.22 -20.27
CA ALA A 137 -6.49 -18.36 -21.18
C ALA A 137 -6.36 -19.68 -20.42
N ALA A 138 -5.43 -19.77 -19.46
CA ALA A 138 -5.31 -20.94 -18.58
C ALA A 138 -6.63 -21.20 -17.83
N TYR A 139 -7.26 -20.15 -17.29
CA TYR A 139 -8.56 -20.27 -16.63
C TYR A 139 -9.67 -20.77 -17.56
N LYS A 140 -9.71 -20.31 -18.82
CA LYS A 140 -10.66 -20.83 -19.83
C LYS A 140 -10.42 -22.31 -20.14
N SER A 141 -9.16 -22.74 -20.27
CA SER A 141 -8.81 -24.16 -20.44
C SER A 141 -9.17 -25.00 -19.20
N LEU A 142 -9.09 -24.43 -17.99
CA LEU A 142 -9.58 -25.11 -16.78
C LEU A 142 -11.10 -25.31 -16.81
N LEU A 143 -11.87 -24.28 -17.19
CA LEU A 143 -13.33 -24.36 -17.26
C LEU A 143 -13.83 -25.32 -18.35
N SER A 144 -13.14 -25.37 -19.49
CA SER A 144 -13.47 -26.28 -20.59
C SER A 144 -13.07 -27.73 -20.32
N GLY A 145 -12.29 -27.99 -19.27
CA GLY A 145 -11.76 -29.32 -18.94
C GLY A 145 -10.54 -29.74 -19.76
N GLU A 146 -10.04 -28.89 -20.66
CA GLU A 146 -8.78 -29.11 -21.39
C GLU A 146 -7.60 -29.23 -20.42
N ALA A 147 -7.54 -28.34 -19.43
CA ALA A 147 -6.53 -28.36 -18.37
C ALA A 147 -7.12 -28.90 -17.07
N LYS A 148 -6.48 -29.89 -16.45
CA LYS A 148 -6.90 -30.44 -15.16
C LYS A 148 -6.59 -29.51 -13.98
N ALA A 149 -5.49 -28.76 -14.10
CA ALA A 149 -4.99 -27.85 -13.10
C ALA A 149 -4.24 -26.70 -13.75
N ILE A 150 -4.32 -25.52 -13.15
CA ILE A 150 -3.65 -24.31 -13.63
C ILE A 150 -2.83 -23.66 -12.53
N ILE A 151 -1.83 -22.89 -12.95
CA ILE A 151 -1.15 -21.96 -12.07
C ILE A 151 -1.89 -20.63 -12.13
N LEU A 152 -2.18 -20.06 -10.97
CA LEU A 152 -2.86 -18.77 -10.85
C LEU A 152 -2.05 -17.85 -9.94
N ASN A 153 -1.68 -16.69 -10.48
CA ASN A 153 -1.09 -15.61 -9.71
C ASN A 153 -2.22 -14.65 -9.24
N SER A 154 -2.31 -14.42 -7.93
CA SER A 154 -3.32 -13.59 -7.29
C SER A 154 -3.43 -12.17 -7.87
N VAL A 155 -2.35 -11.61 -8.44
CA VAL A 155 -2.39 -10.30 -9.10
C VAL A 155 -3.34 -10.30 -10.30
N PHE A 156 -3.49 -11.43 -10.98
CA PHE A 156 -4.32 -11.59 -12.18
C PHE A 156 -5.74 -12.07 -11.86
N GLU A 157 -6.06 -12.39 -10.60
CA GLU A 157 -7.41 -12.78 -10.18
C GLU A 157 -8.42 -11.68 -10.50
N ASN A 158 -8.09 -10.41 -10.26
CA ASN A 158 -8.95 -9.26 -10.59
C ASN A 158 -9.24 -9.13 -12.10
N ILE A 159 -8.30 -9.56 -12.96
CA ILE A 159 -8.49 -9.53 -14.41
C ILE A 159 -9.46 -10.64 -14.82
N ILE A 160 -9.35 -11.82 -14.21
CA ILE A 160 -10.28 -12.93 -14.43
C ILE A 160 -11.66 -12.55 -13.90
N GLU A 161 -11.76 -11.95 -12.72
CA GLU A 161 -13.01 -11.50 -12.10
C GLU A 161 -13.77 -10.49 -12.96
N ALA A 162 -13.05 -9.62 -13.67
CA ALA A 162 -13.66 -8.65 -14.57
C ALA A 162 -14.45 -9.30 -15.73
N GLU A 163 -14.04 -10.48 -16.20
CA GLU A 163 -14.76 -11.24 -17.25
C GLU A 163 -15.65 -12.36 -16.65
N TYR A 164 -15.23 -12.93 -15.52
CA TYR A 164 -15.89 -14.01 -14.80
C TYR A 164 -16.09 -13.64 -13.32
N PRO A 165 -17.14 -12.89 -12.97
CA PRO A 165 -17.36 -12.42 -11.60
C PRO A 165 -17.51 -13.56 -10.57
N ASP A 166 -17.91 -14.75 -11.02
CA ASP A 166 -18.10 -15.93 -10.18
C ASP A 166 -16.88 -16.87 -10.14
N TYR A 167 -15.71 -16.44 -10.66
CA TYR A 167 -14.55 -17.33 -10.83
C TYR A 167 -14.14 -18.04 -9.53
N ALA A 168 -14.12 -17.31 -8.41
CA ALA A 168 -13.69 -17.80 -7.11
C ALA A 168 -14.61 -18.92 -6.58
N SER A 169 -15.87 -18.94 -6.99
CA SER A 169 -16.83 -19.97 -6.59
C SER A 169 -16.66 -21.30 -7.34
N LYS A 170 -16.05 -21.27 -8.53
CA LYS A 170 -15.87 -22.40 -9.44
C LYS A 170 -14.55 -23.14 -9.26
N ILE A 171 -13.64 -22.57 -8.48
CA ILE A 171 -12.29 -23.11 -8.30
C ILE A 171 -11.99 -23.45 -6.85
N LYS A 172 -11.01 -24.32 -6.65
CA LYS A 172 -10.35 -24.54 -5.36
C LYS A 172 -8.84 -24.49 -5.53
N LYS A 173 -8.15 -23.88 -4.56
CA LYS A 173 -6.69 -23.78 -4.50
C LYS A 173 -6.15 -24.97 -3.72
N ILE A 174 -5.37 -25.83 -4.37
CA ILE A 174 -4.81 -27.06 -3.75
C ILE A 174 -3.39 -26.87 -3.21
N TYR A 175 -2.70 -25.81 -3.66
CA TYR A 175 -1.40 -25.41 -3.16
C TYR A 175 -1.23 -23.92 -3.32
N THR A 176 -0.61 -23.25 -2.35
CA THR A 176 -0.42 -21.80 -2.37
C THR A 176 0.95 -21.44 -1.82
N LYS A 177 1.74 -20.74 -2.62
CA LYS A 177 2.99 -20.12 -2.20
C LYS A 177 2.81 -18.62 -2.09
N LYS A 178 3.09 -18.05 -0.93
CA LYS A 178 3.16 -16.60 -0.74
C LYS A 178 4.50 -16.09 -1.25
N LEU A 179 4.48 -15.06 -2.08
CA LEU A 179 5.64 -14.35 -2.58
C LEU A 179 5.58 -12.91 -2.08
N THR A 180 6.73 -12.39 -1.66
CA THR A 180 6.90 -10.99 -1.30
C THR A 180 7.71 -10.31 -2.39
N LYS A 181 7.23 -9.17 -2.88
CA LYS A 181 8.05 -8.27 -3.70
C LYS A 181 8.23 -6.97 -2.97
N GLU A 182 9.48 -6.58 -2.80
CA GLU A 182 9.85 -5.28 -2.26
C GLU A 182 9.33 -4.19 -3.21
N VAL A 183 8.53 -3.28 -2.68
CA VAL A 183 8.05 -2.11 -3.42
C VAL A 183 9.25 -1.21 -3.68
N ALA A 184 9.42 -0.77 -4.92
CA ALA A 184 10.59 0.01 -5.32
C ALA A 184 10.79 1.20 -4.37
N ALA A 185 11.98 1.28 -3.77
CA ALA A 185 12.33 2.36 -2.86
C ALA A 185 12.09 3.73 -3.53
N PRO A 186 11.60 4.73 -2.78
CA PRO A 186 11.34 6.04 -3.34
C PRO A 186 12.62 6.65 -3.92
N LYS A 187 12.58 7.03 -5.19
CA LYS A 187 13.71 7.74 -5.82
C LYS A 187 13.81 9.13 -5.23
N VAL A 188 14.83 9.36 -4.40
CA VAL A 188 15.10 10.69 -3.84
C VAL A 188 15.61 11.60 -4.96
N SER A 189 14.81 12.62 -5.29
CA SER A 189 15.26 13.64 -6.24
C SER A 189 16.44 14.40 -5.64
N LYS A 190 17.57 14.44 -6.36
CA LYS A 190 18.71 15.30 -6.01
C LYS A 190 18.41 16.78 -6.28
N ASN A 191 17.33 17.07 -7.02
CA ASN A 191 16.91 18.41 -7.37
C ASN A 191 15.75 18.87 -6.48
N LYS A 192 15.48 20.17 -6.44
CA LYS A 192 14.40 20.76 -5.62
C LYS A 192 13.01 20.57 -6.23
N ALA A 193 12.92 19.91 -7.39
CA ALA A 193 11.69 19.43 -7.99
C ALA A 193 11.56 17.90 -7.84
N PHE A 194 10.36 17.42 -7.50
CA PHE A 194 10.05 16.00 -7.38
C PHE A 194 8.62 15.71 -7.86
N ASN A 195 8.38 14.45 -8.23
CA ASN A 195 7.08 13.98 -8.70
C ASN A 195 6.46 13.04 -7.65
N ILE A 196 5.17 13.23 -7.38
CA ILE A 196 4.34 12.34 -6.58
C ILE A 196 3.27 11.75 -7.49
N TYR A 197 3.13 10.43 -7.49
CA TYR A 197 2.01 9.75 -8.12
C TYR A 197 0.94 9.46 -7.07
N VAL A 198 -0.29 9.94 -7.30
CA VAL A 198 -1.45 9.73 -6.43
C VAL A 198 -2.42 8.79 -7.15
N SER A 199 -2.60 7.61 -6.58
CA SER A 199 -3.54 6.58 -7.03
C SER A 199 -4.70 6.52 -6.03
N GLY A 200 -5.93 6.69 -6.49
CA GLY A 200 -7.13 6.47 -5.69
C GLY A 200 -7.76 5.15 -6.11
N ILE A 201 -7.76 4.18 -5.20
CA ILE A 201 -8.32 2.85 -5.42
C ILE A 201 -9.81 2.87 -5.06
N ASP A 202 -10.66 2.37 -5.96
CA ASP A 202 -12.11 2.26 -5.73
C ASP A 202 -12.43 1.03 -4.88
N THR A 203 -12.26 1.16 -3.56
CA THR A 203 -12.65 0.13 -2.60
C THR A 203 -12.82 0.71 -1.19
N TYR A 204 -13.81 0.17 -0.46
CA TYR A 204 -13.93 0.39 0.99
C TYR A 204 -13.21 -0.73 1.74
N GLY A 205 -12.53 -0.40 2.83
CA GLY A 205 -11.86 -1.39 3.68
C GLY A 205 -10.35 -1.14 3.84
N PRO A 206 -9.56 -2.18 4.15
CA PRO A 206 -8.12 -2.05 4.34
C PRO A 206 -7.41 -1.51 3.07
N ILE A 207 -6.37 -0.70 3.25
CA ILE A 207 -5.55 -0.15 2.15
C ILE A 207 -4.85 -1.24 1.31
N SER A 208 -4.72 -2.44 1.85
CA SER A 208 -4.17 -3.61 1.15
C SER A 208 -5.14 -4.26 0.16
N SER A 209 -6.38 -3.77 0.06
CA SER A 209 -7.38 -4.28 -0.87
C SER A 209 -7.01 -3.89 -2.29
N VAL A 210 -6.82 -4.87 -3.17
CA VAL A 210 -6.50 -4.64 -4.58
C VAL A 210 -7.80 -4.32 -5.33
N SER A 211 -7.85 -3.18 -6.01
CA SER A 211 -8.96 -2.80 -6.89
C SER A 211 -8.45 -1.86 -8.00
N ARG A 212 -9.35 -1.43 -8.88
CA ARG A 212 -9.06 -0.48 -9.96
C ARG A 212 -8.73 0.89 -9.39
N SER A 213 -7.76 1.56 -10.01
CA SER A 213 -7.39 2.93 -9.67
C SER A 213 -8.16 3.91 -10.56
N ASP A 214 -9.24 4.46 -10.03
CA ASP A 214 -10.09 5.43 -10.73
C ASP A 214 -9.46 6.83 -10.77
N VAL A 215 -8.63 7.15 -9.76
CA VAL A 215 -7.89 8.40 -9.71
C VAL A 215 -6.42 8.13 -10.00
N ASN A 216 -5.88 8.75 -11.04
CA ASN A 216 -4.46 8.65 -11.41
C ASN A 216 -3.91 10.06 -11.66
N ILE A 217 -3.27 10.66 -10.65
CA ILE A 217 -2.75 12.02 -10.71
C ILE A 217 -1.24 12.00 -10.57
N LEU A 218 -0.53 12.62 -11.52
CA LEU A 218 0.88 12.93 -11.39
C LEU A 218 1.03 14.37 -10.93
N MET A 219 1.60 14.57 -9.75
CA MET A 219 1.85 15.88 -9.16
C MET A 219 3.35 16.19 -9.19
N THR A 220 3.73 17.26 -9.89
CA THR A 220 5.09 17.79 -9.88
C THR A 220 5.16 18.96 -8.91
N VAL A 221 6.07 18.92 -7.93
CA VAL A 221 6.28 19.99 -6.95
C VAL A 221 7.67 20.57 -7.14
N ASN A 222 7.77 21.88 -7.35
CA ASN A 222 9.05 22.59 -7.36
C ASN A 222 9.17 23.48 -6.12
N ARG A 223 10.12 23.16 -5.24
CA ARG A 223 10.31 23.85 -3.95
C ARG A 223 10.96 25.24 -4.06
N ASP A 224 11.65 25.53 -5.17
CA ASP A 224 12.25 26.84 -5.45
C ASP A 224 11.18 27.84 -5.89
N THR A 225 10.43 27.48 -6.92
CA THR A 225 9.42 28.38 -7.50
C THR A 225 8.12 28.42 -6.71
N LYS A 226 7.96 27.54 -5.71
CA LYS A 226 6.72 27.34 -4.94
C LYS A 226 5.52 26.99 -5.83
N LYS A 227 5.78 26.38 -6.99
CA LYS A 227 4.74 25.96 -7.94
C LYS A 227 4.51 24.46 -7.86
N SER A 228 3.26 24.07 -8.02
CA SER A 228 2.83 22.70 -8.20
C SER A 228 2.07 22.56 -9.51
N PHE A 229 2.29 21.46 -10.22
CA PHE A 229 1.55 21.09 -11.42
C PHE A 229 0.86 19.74 -11.19
N LEU A 230 -0.40 19.64 -11.58
CA LEU A 230 -1.22 18.43 -11.46
C LEU A 230 -1.61 17.97 -12.85
N LEU A 231 -1.26 16.73 -13.18
CA LEU A 231 -1.66 16.07 -14.40
C LEU A 231 -2.58 14.90 -14.04
N GLN A 232 -3.85 14.99 -14.39
CA GLN A 232 -4.81 13.90 -14.22
C GLN A 232 -4.86 13.07 -15.51
N ARG A 233 -4.66 11.76 -15.38
CA ARG A 233 -4.79 10.82 -16.50
C ARG A 233 -6.25 10.32 -16.57
N LEU A 234 -7.01 10.78 -17.57
CA LEU A 234 -8.20 10.04 -18.02
C LEU A 234 -7.72 8.84 -18.86
N VAL A 235 -8.36 7.69 -18.69
CA VAL A 235 -8.04 6.44 -19.40
C VAL A 235 -8.37 6.61 -20.90
N ILE A 236 -7.39 7.06 -21.71
CA ILE A 236 -7.45 7.05 -23.18
C ILE A 236 -6.07 6.63 -23.73
N PRO A 237 -5.96 5.70 -24.70
CA PRO A 237 -4.68 5.14 -25.18
C PRO A 237 -3.75 6.12 -25.92
N MET A 238 -4.16 7.37 -26.15
CA MET A 238 -3.44 8.38 -26.95
C MET A 238 -2.19 9.00 -26.25
N PHE A 239 -1.80 8.53 -25.07
CA PHE A 239 -0.83 9.22 -24.21
C PHE A 239 0.62 8.69 -24.22
N ARG A 240 0.90 7.52 -24.83
CA ARG A 240 2.27 6.97 -24.91
C ARG A 240 3.23 7.93 -25.63
N LEU A 241 2.74 8.64 -26.65
CA LEU A 241 3.54 9.58 -27.44
C LEU A 241 3.84 10.89 -26.70
N ARG A 242 2.93 11.36 -25.84
CA ARG A 242 3.07 12.67 -25.17
C ARG A 242 3.96 12.62 -23.92
N MET A 243 4.09 11.45 -23.31
CA MET A 243 5.00 11.24 -22.16
C MET A 243 6.48 11.26 -22.55
N GLU A 244 6.85 10.68 -23.69
CA GLU A 244 8.23 10.75 -24.19
C GLU A 244 8.64 12.20 -24.50
N GLU A 245 7.70 13.01 -24.98
CA GLU A 245 7.96 14.42 -25.30
C GLU A 245 8.13 15.30 -24.05
N ILE A 246 7.41 15.03 -22.97
CA ILE A 246 7.54 15.77 -21.70
C ILE A 246 8.82 15.36 -20.95
N ILE A 247 9.18 14.06 -20.95
CA ILE A 247 10.43 13.59 -20.34
C ILE A 247 11.64 14.19 -21.06
N LYS A 248 11.60 14.30 -22.40
CA LYS A 248 12.67 14.97 -23.18
C LYS A 248 12.80 16.48 -22.91
N ARG A 249 11.74 17.16 -22.46
CA ARG A 249 11.77 18.61 -22.16
C ARG A 249 12.21 18.93 -20.73
N THR A 250 12.36 17.92 -19.88
CA THR A 250 12.69 18.11 -18.45
C THR A 250 14.12 17.68 -18.10
N ASN A 251 14.87 17.12 -19.07
CA ASN A 251 16.32 16.98 -19.05
C ASN A 251 16.95 18.06 -19.95
#